data_AF-A0A0Q4PIV5-F1
#
_entry.id   AF-A0A0Q4PIV5-F1
#
_cell.length_a   1.000
_cell.length_b   1.000
_cell.length_c   1.000
_cell.angle_alpha   90.00
_cell.angle_beta   90.00
_cell.angle_gamma   90.00
#
_symmetry.space_group_name_H-M   'P 1'
#
loop_
_entity.id
_entity.type
_entity.pdbx_description
1 polymer ?
#
loop_
_entity_poly.entity_id
_entity_poly.type
_entity_poly.pdbx_seq_one_letter_code
_entity_poly.pdbx_strand_id
1 'polypeptide(L)'
;MLRLLLALNILFAIIFLLAAIASLPLHDMLAAQMVAKYPAIDAERMIGGIRALLLVGVVASVPAHVIFSRLIAILRTVLAGETFASPNARRVRAVGWALLAIQLLDIPLFAILPRFDGIGVGVDGSSFSIGGWLSVLVAFVLARVFAEGAALREDLEGTV
;
A
#
# COMPACT_ATOMS: atom_id res chain seq x y z
N MET A 1 14.67 10.37 6.51
CA MET A 1 14.14 9.02 6.27
C MET A 1 12.77 9.00 5.60
N LEU A 2 11.69 9.57 6.16
CA LEU A 2 10.34 9.43 5.56
C LEU A 2 10.14 10.09 4.18
N ARG A 3 10.83 11.20 3.87
CA ARG A 3 10.82 11.79 2.52
C ARG A 3 11.44 10.86 1.47
N LEU A 4 12.43 10.06 1.87
CA LEU A 4 13.02 9.04 1.01
C LEU A 4 11.99 7.95 0.70
N LEU A 5 11.17 7.55 1.68
CA LEU A 5 10.09 6.57 1.44
C LEU A 5 9.06 7.06 0.44
N LEU A 6 8.71 8.36 0.47
CA LEU A 6 7.81 8.94 -0.54
C LEU A 6 8.42 8.89 -1.94
N ALA A 7 9.68 9.31 -2.08
CA ALA A 7 10.38 9.28 -3.36
C ALA A 7 10.51 7.85 -3.88
N LEU A 8 10.85 6.91 -3.01
CA LEU A 8 10.97 5.50 -3.32
C LEU A 8 9.63 4.89 -3.73
N ASN A 9 8.53 5.25 -3.05
CA ASN A 9 7.18 4.79 -3.42
C ASN A 9 6.77 5.28 -4.82
N ILE A 10 7.05 6.54 -5.14
CA ILE A 10 6.80 7.09 -6.48
C ILE A 10 7.68 6.39 -7.52
N LEU A 11 8.96 6.19 -7.21
CA LEU A 11 9.90 5.49 -8.10
C LEU A 11 9.43 4.07 -8.39
N PHE A 12 9.03 3.31 -7.37
CA PHE A 12 8.49 1.95 -7.57
C PHE A 12 7.21 1.95 -8.41
N ALA A 13 6.28 2.88 -8.17
CA ALA A 13 5.07 3.00 -8.97
C ALA A 13 5.39 3.26 -10.45
N ILE A 14 6.35 4.15 -10.73
CA ILE A 14 6.81 4.44 -12.09
C ILE A 14 7.48 3.20 -12.70
N ILE A 15 8.37 2.53 -11.98
CA ILE A 15 9.05 1.32 -12.47
C ILE A 15 8.03 0.23 -12.80
N PHE A 16 7.04 -0.01 -11.94
CA PHE A 16 6.01 -1.02 -12.18
C PHE A 16 5.12 -0.67 -13.37
N LEU A 17 4.75 0.61 -13.51
CA LEU A 17 3.97 1.08 -14.65
C LEU A 17 4.76 0.93 -15.96
N LEU A 18 6.02 1.35 -15.98
CA LEU A 18 6.89 1.21 -17.14
C LEU A 18 7.14 -0.25 -17.49
N ALA A 19 7.36 -1.12 -16.49
CA ALA A 19 7.49 -2.55 -16.70
C ALA A 19 6.21 -3.17 -17.29
N ALA A 20 5.03 -2.77 -16.80
CA ALA A 20 3.76 -3.24 -17.33
C ALA A 20 3.58 -2.81 -18.80
N ILE A 21 3.88 -1.55 -19.13
CA ILE A 21 3.80 -1.02 -20.50
C ILE A 21 4.82 -1.70 -21.41
N ALA A 22 6.08 -1.80 -20.99
CA ALA A 22 7.16 -2.43 -21.76
C ALA A 22 6.93 -3.92 -21.99
N SER A 23 6.20 -4.59 -21.10
CA SER A 23 5.84 -6.00 -21.27
C SER A 23 4.91 -6.26 -22.47
N LEU A 24 4.20 -5.25 -22.98
CA LEU A 24 3.28 -5.38 -24.11
C LEU A 24 4.03 -5.63 -25.43
N PRO A 25 4.94 -4.74 -25.90
CA PRO A 25 5.69 -4.98 -27.12
C PRO A 25 6.70 -6.15 -26.99
N LEU A 26 7.14 -6.46 -25.77
CA LEU A 26 8.08 -7.56 -25.49
C LEU A 26 7.40 -8.91 -25.26
N HIS A 27 6.10 -9.02 -25.56
CA HIS A 27 5.29 -10.19 -25.22
C HIS A 27 5.86 -11.49 -25.78
N ASP A 28 6.13 -11.56 -27.09
CA ASP A 28 6.63 -12.79 -27.74
C ASP A 28 7.99 -13.22 -27.18
N MET A 29 8.86 -12.24 -26.89
CA MET A 29 10.17 -12.50 -26.28
C MET A 29 10.03 -13.05 -24.85
N LEU A 30 9.12 -12.48 -24.05
CA LEU A 30 8.83 -12.96 -22.70
C LEU A 30 8.22 -14.37 -22.74
N ALA A 31 7.27 -14.62 -23.64
CA ALA A 31 6.65 -15.93 -23.81
C ALA A 31 7.69 -17.00 -24.18
N ALA A 32 8.57 -16.70 -25.14
CA ALA A 32 9.66 -17.59 -25.51
C ALA A 32 10.60 -17.91 -24.33
N GLN A 33 10.98 -16.91 -23.53
CA GLN A 33 11.80 -17.12 -22.33
C GLN A 33 11.08 -17.94 -21.25
N MET A 34 9.78 -17.72 -21.05
CA MET A 34 8.99 -18.45 -20.06
C MET A 34 8.82 -19.91 -20.46
N VAL A 35 8.54 -20.22 -21.73
CA VAL A 35 8.47 -21.60 -22.22
C VAL A 35 9.82 -22.30 -22.10
N ALA A 36 10.92 -21.62 -22.42
CA ALA A 36 12.26 -22.19 -22.30
C ALA A 36 12.64 -22.51 -20.84
N LYS A 37 12.21 -21.67 -19.89
CA LYS A 37 12.54 -21.82 -18.46
C LYS A 37 11.55 -22.71 -17.69
N TYR A 38 10.28 -22.68 -18.07
CA TYR A 38 9.16 -23.35 -17.41
C TYR A 38 8.27 -24.04 -18.45
N PRO A 39 8.73 -25.12 -19.10
CA PRO A 39 8.01 -25.76 -20.21
C PRO A 39 6.67 -26.40 -19.83
N ALA A 40 6.45 -26.65 -18.53
CA ALA A 40 5.21 -27.21 -18.01
C ALA A 40 4.15 -26.15 -17.64
N ILE A 41 4.45 -24.85 -17.80
CA ILE A 41 3.57 -23.75 -17.38
C ILE A 41 3.01 -23.03 -18.59
N ASP A 42 1.74 -22.64 -18.48
CA ASP A 42 1.09 -21.74 -19.42
C ASP A 42 1.71 -20.33 -19.35
N ALA A 43 2.57 -20.03 -20.32
CA ALA A 43 3.29 -18.76 -20.41
C ALA A 43 2.34 -17.57 -20.54
N GLU A 44 1.22 -17.71 -21.26
CA GLU A 44 0.22 -16.64 -21.43
C GLU A 44 -0.43 -16.30 -20.10
N ARG A 45 -0.88 -17.33 -19.37
CA ARG A 45 -1.47 -17.16 -18.05
C ARG A 45 -0.49 -16.53 -17.07
N MET A 46 0.78 -16.92 -17.11
CA MET A 46 1.81 -16.38 -16.23
C MET A 46 2.15 -14.92 -16.55
N ILE A 47 2.33 -14.57 -17.83
CA ILE A 47 2.59 -13.18 -18.26
C ILE A 47 1.41 -12.28 -17.88
N GLY A 48 0.16 -12.76 -18.05
CA GLY A 48 -1.03 -12.07 -17.57
C GLY A 48 -1.01 -11.86 -16.06
N GLY A 49 -0.58 -12.86 -15.29
CA GLY A 49 -0.38 -12.76 -13.85
C GLY A 49 0.65 -11.71 -13.44
N ILE A 50 1.81 -11.67 -14.11
CA ILE A 50 2.88 -10.68 -13.87
C ILE A 50 2.36 -9.27 -14.13
N ARG A 51 1.70 -9.04 -15.28
CA ARG A 51 1.12 -7.73 -15.62
C ARG A 51 0.09 -7.29 -14.58
N ALA A 52 -0.81 -8.19 -14.19
CA ALA A 52 -1.80 -7.90 -13.16
C ALA A 52 -1.15 -7.55 -11.82
N LEU A 53 -0.11 -8.28 -11.41
CA LEU A 53 0.63 -8.01 -10.17
C LEU A 53 1.34 -6.66 -10.20
N LEU A 54 1.96 -6.30 -11.33
CA LEU A 54 2.56 -4.97 -11.53
C LEU A 54 1.53 -3.85 -11.36
N LEU A 55 0.34 -4.01 -11.97
CA LEU A 55 -0.75 -3.05 -11.84
C LEU A 55 -1.28 -2.94 -10.41
N VAL A 56 -1.43 -4.06 -9.69
CA VAL A 56 -1.77 -4.03 -8.26
C VAL A 56 -0.74 -3.24 -7.47
N GLY A 57 0.55 -3.41 -7.76
CA GLY A 57 1.61 -2.62 -7.12
C GLY A 57 1.51 -1.11 -7.42
N VAL A 58 1.14 -0.73 -8.64
CA VAL A 58 0.87 0.68 -8.98
C VAL A 58 -0.31 1.21 -8.15
N VAL A 59 -1.41 0.46 -8.06
CA VAL A 59 -2.58 0.84 -7.25
C VAL A 59 -2.21 0.94 -5.77
N ALA A 60 -1.42 0.01 -5.24
CA ALA A 60 -0.94 -0.01 -3.85
C ALA A 60 -0.10 1.23 -3.48
N SER A 61 0.58 1.82 -4.46
CA SER A 61 1.40 3.01 -4.23
C SER A 61 0.58 4.23 -3.78
N VAL A 62 -0.72 4.29 -4.12
CA VAL A 62 -1.60 5.41 -3.77
C VAL A 62 -1.88 5.46 -2.26
N PRO A 63 -2.44 4.41 -1.61
CA PRO A 63 -2.61 4.42 -0.17
C PRO A 63 -1.28 4.48 0.57
N ALA A 64 -0.21 3.85 0.07
CA ALA A 64 1.13 3.97 0.66
C ALA A 64 1.61 5.43 0.69
N HIS A 65 1.41 6.19 -0.40
CA HIS A 65 1.73 7.61 -0.45
C HIS A 65 0.91 8.42 0.57
N VAL A 66 -0.38 8.10 0.74
CA VAL A 66 -1.22 8.72 1.77
C VAL A 66 -0.64 8.43 3.15
N ILE A 67 -0.29 7.19 3.48
CA ILE A 67 0.28 6.83 4.78
C ILE A 67 1.54 7.65 5.06
N PHE A 68 2.52 7.62 4.16
CA PHE A 68 3.79 8.33 4.38
C PHE A 68 3.60 9.84 4.49
N SER A 69 2.79 10.45 3.61
CA SER A 69 2.57 11.90 3.62
C SER A 69 1.89 12.36 4.92
N ARG A 70 0.90 11.60 5.41
CA ARG A 70 0.18 11.92 6.66
C ARG A 70 1.06 11.70 7.89
N LEU A 71 1.86 10.63 7.93
CA LEU A 71 2.82 10.41 9.02
C LEU A 71 3.86 11.53 9.11
N ILE A 72 4.39 11.99 7.96
CA ILE A 72 5.33 13.14 7.94
C ILE A 72 4.65 14.41 8.45
N ALA A 73 3.38 14.64 8.10
CA ALA A 73 2.64 15.80 8.57
C ALA A 73 2.39 15.73 10.09
N ILE A 74 2.00 14.58 10.62
CA ILE A 74 1.81 14.34 12.06
C ILE A 74 3.13 14.57 12.80
N LEU A 75 4.22 13.96 12.34
CA LEU A 75 5.54 14.13 12.98
C LEU A 75 6.00 15.58 13.00
N ARG A 76 5.78 16.33 11.92
CA ARG A 76 6.10 17.77 11.88
C ARG A 76 5.36 18.55 12.96
N THR A 77 4.08 18.29 13.17
CA THR A 77 3.30 18.97 14.23
C THR A 77 3.67 18.50 15.62
N VAL A 78 3.96 17.21 15.82
CA VAL A 78 4.41 16.67 17.12
C VAL A 78 5.75 17.29 17.52
N LEU A 79 6.69 17.42 16.58
CA LEU A 79 7.98 18.09 16.82
C LEU A 79 7.83 19.58 17.10
N ALA A 80 6.72 20.21 16.68
CA ALA A 80 6.39 21.59 17.00
C ALA A 80 5.61 21.73 18.33
N GLY A 81 5.38 20.63 19.07
CA GLY A 81 4.62 20.63 20.32
C GLY A 81 3.09 20.53 20.15
N GLU A 82 2.59 20.42 18.92
CA GLU A 82 1.17 20.39 18.59
C GLU A 82 0.63 18.96 18.39
N THR A 83 0.84 18.09 19.37
CA THR A 83 0.47 16.66 19.27
C THR A 83 -1.04 16.48 19.04
N PHE A 84 -1.87 17.10 19.88
CA PHE A 84 -3.33 17.00 19.84
C PHE A 84 -4.00 18.09 18.99
N ALA A 85 -3.35 18.53 17.92
CA ALA A 85 -4.02 19.44 16.99
C ALA A 85 -5.15 18.71 16.23
N SER A 86 -6.33 19.32 16.10
CA SER A 86 -7.48 18.80 15.32
C SER A 86 -7.09 18.27 13.91
N PRO A 87 -6.14 18.89 13.17
CA PRO A 87 -5.62 18.32 11.92
C PRO A 87 -4.98 16.93 12.05
N ASN A 88 -4.34 16.59 13.18
CA ASN A 88 -3.72 15.28 13.39
C ASN A 88 -4.74 14.16 13.51
N ALA A 89 -5.87 14.39 14.17
CA ALA A 89 -6.97 13.41 14.20
C ALA A 89 -7.44 13.04 12.78
N ARG A 90 -7.62 14.04 11.91
CA ARG A 90 -7.98 13.81 10.50
C ARG A 90 -6.89 13.08 9.72
N ARG A 91 -5.61 13.38 9.99
CA ARG A 91 -4.46 12.69 9.36
C ARG A 91 -4.40 11.22 9.77
N VAL A 92 -4.56 10.91 11.06
CA VAL A 92 -4.60 9.52 11.56
C VAL A 92 -5.78 8.76 10.97
N ARG A 93 -6.97 9.39 10.88
CA ARG A 93 -8.13 8.78 10.20
C ARG A 93 -7.85 8.46 8.73
N ALA A 94 -7.16 9.34 8.02
CA ALA A 94 -6.76 9.09 6.64
C ALA A 94 -5.75 7.92 6.52
N VAL A 95 -4.85 7.75 7.49
CA VAL A 95 -3.97 6.58 7.58
C VAL A 95 -4.79 5.30 7.76
N GLY A 96 -5.81 5.30 8.64
CA GLY A 96 -6.69 4.15 8.82
C GLY A 96 -7.42 3.72 7.54
N TRP A 97 -7.96 4.68 6.78
CA TRP A 97 -8.56 4.40 5.46
C TRP A 97 -7.55 3.88 4.43
N ALA A 98 -6.33 4.41 4.43
CA ALA A 98 -5.28 3.94 3.53
C ALA A 98 -4.81 2.52 3.87
N LEU A 99 -4.71 2.18 5.17
CA LEU A 99 -4.43 0.82 5.62
C LEU A 99 -5.56 -0.14 5.20
N LEU A 100 -6.82 0.27 5.34
CA LEU A 100 -7.96 -0.54 4.88
C LEU A 100 -7.87 -0.79 3.37
N ALA A 101 -7.56 0.25 2.59
CA ALA A 101 -7.39 0.12 1.15
C ALA A 101 -6.28 -0.89 0.80
N ILE A 102 -5.18 -0.94 1.55
CA ILE A 102 -4.12 -1.95 1.39
C ILE A 102 -4.67 -3.35 1.65
N GLN A 103 -5.41 -3.58 2.75
CA GLN A 103 -6.01 -4.89 3.03
C GLN A 103 -6.97 -5.35 1.92
N LEU A 104 -7.71 -4.42 1.31
CA LEU A 104 -8.61 -4.75 0.20
C LEU A 104 -7.86 -5.13 -1.08
N LEU A 105 -6.56 -4.84 -1.20
CA LEU A 105 -5.76 -5.31 -2.34
C LEU A 105 -5.45 -6.80 -2.28
N ASP A 106 -5.69 -7.48 -1.16
CA ASP A 106 -5.62 -8.94 -1.08
C ASP A 106 -6.67 -9.59 -2.00
N ILE A 107 -7.81 -8.93 -2.25
CA ILE A 107 -8.91 -9.43 -3.08
C ILE A 107 -8.44 -9.78 -4.51
N PRO A 108 -7.86 -8.84 -5.30
CA PRO A 108 -7.32 -9.19 -6.61
C PRO A 108 -6.14 -10.18 -6.52
N LEU A 109 -5.37 -10.19 -5.43
CA LEU A 109 -4.27 -11.14 -5.27
C LEU A 109 -4.75 -12.59 -5.23
N PHE A 110 -5.88 -12.90 -4.59
CA PHE A 110 -6.46 -14.25 -4.62
C PHE A 110 -6.71 -14.78 -6.05
N ALA A 111 -7.02 -13.91 -7.01
CA ALA A 111 -7.18 -14.29 -8.41
C ALA A 111 -5.87 -14.33 -9.20
N ILE A 112 -4.85 -13.60 -8.73
CA ILE A 112 -3.55 -13.44 -9.41
C ILE A 112 -2.56 -14.53 -9.01
N LEU A 113 -2.42 -14.82 -7.73
CA LEU A 113 -1.39 -15.71 -7.21
C LEU A 113 -1.46 -17.15 -7.75
N PRO A 114 -2.64 -17.78 -7.94
CA PRO A 114 -2.73 -19.12 -8.53
C PRO A 114 -2.27 -19.21 -10.00
N ARG A 115 -1.94 -18.08 -10.64
CA ARG A 115 -1.33 -18.07 -11.99
C ARG A 115 0.17 -18.39 -11.97
N PHE A 116 0.78 -18.43 -10.79
CA PHE A 116 2.20 -18.69 -10.59
C PHE A 116 2.48 -20.11 -10.08
N ASP A 117 1.44 -20.91 -9.81
CA ASP A 117 1.61 -22.29 -9.39
C ASP A 117 2.44 -23.07 -10.42
N GLY A 118 3.48 -23.76 -9.94
CA GLY A 118 4.38 -24.56 -10.79
C GLY A 118 5.77 -23.95 -11.04
N ILE A 119 6.03 -22.68 -10.71
CA ILE A 119 7.38 -22.09 -10.84
C ILE A 119 8.34 -22.45 -9.68
N GLY A 120 7.89 -23.24 -8.71
CA GLY A 120 8.66 -23.62 -7.53
C GLY A 120 8.89 -22.49 -6.51
N VAL A 121 8.21 -21.34 -6.70
CA VAL A 121 8.20 -20.22 -5.75
C VAL A 121 6.86 -20.25 -5.03
N GLY A 122 6.87 -20.47 -3.72
CA GLY A 122 5.69 -20.27 -2.88
C GLY A 122 5.36 -18.78 -2.86
N VAL A 123 4.37 -18.36 -3.65
CA VAL A 123 3.90 -16.98 -3.63
C VAL A 123 2.89 -16.85 -2.49
N ASP A 124 3.40 -16.80 -1.26
CA ASP A 124 2.61 -16.61 -0.04
C ASP A 124 2.25 -15.11 0.11
N GLY A 125 1.34 -14.64 -0.74
CA GLY A 125 0.96 -13.22 -0.81
C GLY A 125 -0.51 -12.92 -0.54
N SER A 126 -1.37 -13.94 -0.40
CA SER A 126 -2.83 -13.76 -0.25
C SER A 126 -3.36 -14.28 1.09
N SER A 127 -2.52 -14.41 2.12
CA SER A 127 -3.01 -14.85 3.42
C SER A 127 -3.76 -13.72 4.13
N PHE A 128 -4.85 -14.06 4.82
CA PHE A 128 -5.63 -13.08 5.59
C PHE A 128 -4.77 -12.53 6.73
N SER A 129 -4.36 -11.27 6.62
CA SER A 129 -3.46 -10.64 7.59
C SER A 129 -4.23 -10.10 8.81
N ILE A 130 -4.34 -10.91 9.86
CA ILE A 130 -4.93 -10.50 11.15
C ILE A 130 -4.26 -9.22 11.67
N GLY A 131 -2.93 -9.15 11.59
CA GLY A 131 -2.17 -7.98 12.02
C GLY A 131 -2.45 -6.71 11.19
N GLY A 132 -2.65 -6.85 9.88
CA GLY A 132 -3.04 -5.73 9.03
C GLY A 132 -4.44 -5.21 9.35
N TRP A 133 -5.41 -6.11 9.54
CA TRP A 133 -6.77 -5.75 9.97
C TRP A 133 -6.79 -5.10 11.37
N LEU A 134 -5.99 -5.63 12.31
CA LEU A 134 -5.82 -5.01 13.62
C LEU A 134 -5.22 -3.60 13.50
N SER A 135 -4.25 -3.40 12.60
CA SER A 135 -3.63 -2.09 12.36
C SER A 135 -4.64 -1.06 11.84
N VAL A 136 -5.60 -1.48 10.99
CA VAL A 136 -6.72 -0.63 10.56
C VAL A 136 -7.56 -0.19 11.75
N LEU A 137 -7.96 -1.13 12.61
CA LEU A 137 -8.77 -0.84 13.80
C LEU A 137 -8.03 0.11 14.76
N VAL A 138 -6.77 -0.19 15.06
CA VAL A 138 -5.92 0.64 15.91
C VAL A 138 -5.79 2.05 15.35
N ALA A 139 -5.59 2.22 14.05
CA ALA A 139 -5.52 3.53 13.43
C ALA A 139 -6.83 4.33 13.61
N PHE A 140 -8.00 3.70 13.46
CA PHE A 140 -9.28 4.38 13.72
C PHE A 140 -9.49 4.72 15.20
N VAL A 141 -9.12 3.82 16.11
CA VAL A 141 -9.17 4.07 17.56
C VAL A 141 -8.27 5.25 17.92
N LEU A 142 -7.03 5.26 17.43
CA LEU A 142 -6.10 6.37 17.64
C LEU A 142 -6.64 7.67 17.03
N ALA A 143 -7.26 7.63 15.85
CA ALA A 143 -7.87 8.82 15.26
C ALA A 143 -8.95 9.43 16.17
N ARG A 144 -9.74 8.57 16.85
CA ARG A 144 -10.77 9.01 17.81
C ARG A 144 -10.13 9.61 19.06
N VAL A 145 -9.13 8.95 19.64
CA VAL A 145 -8.39 9.45 20.82
C VAL A 145 -7.75 10.80 20.54
N PHE A 146 -7.17 10.99 19.36
CA PHE A 146 -6.60 12.28 18.94
C PHE A 146 -7.68 13.36 18.77
N ALA A 147 -8.88 13.01 18.29
CA ALA A 147 -9.97 13.95 18.15
C ALA A 147 -10.50 14.42 19.51
N GLU A 148 -10.65 13.49 20.46
CA GLU A 148 -11.08 13.81 21.82
C GLU A 148 -10.02 14.63 22.56
N GLY A 149 -8.74 14.26 22.45
CA GLY A 149 -7.64 15.06 23.01
C GLY A 149 -7.55 16.48 22.43
N ALA A 150 -7.91 16.67 21.15
CA ALA A 150 -7.96 17.99 20.53
C ALA A 150 -9.11 18.84 21.09
N ALA A 151 -10.30 18.26 21.27
CA ALA A 151 -11.45 18.95 21.85
C ALA A 151 -11.18 19.40 23.29
N LEU A 152 -10.61 18.51 24.12
CA LEU A 152 -10.24 18.84 25.50
C LEU A 152 -9.23 19.99 25.59
N ARG A 153 -8.30 20.08 24.64
CA ARG A 153 -7.32 21.18 24.59
C ARG A 153 -8.00 22.51 24.24
N GLU A 154 -8.92 22.50 23.28
CA GLU A 154 -9.67 23.69 22.87
C GLU A 154 -10.54 24.22 24.02
N ASP A 155 -11.19 23.32 24.77
CA ASP A 155 -11.96 23.68 25.97
C ASP A 155 -11.08 24.36 27.04
N LEU A 156 -9.87 23.86 27.27
CA LEU A 156 -8.93 24.44 28.24
C LEU A 156 -8.42 25.82 27.80
N GLU A 157 -8.08 25.99 26.53
CA GLU A 157 -7.62 27.27 25.97
C GLU A 157 -8.74 28.34 25.99
N GLY A 158 -10.01 27.94 25.94
CA GLY A 158 -11.18 28.84 26.01
C GLY A 158 -11.59 29.28 27.42
N THR A 159 -10.94 28.77 28.47
CA THR A 159 -11.25 29.11 29.88
C THR A 159 -10.36 30.19 30.49
N VAL A 160 -9.47 30.80 29.70
CA VAL A 160 -8.52 31.84 30.13
C VAL A 160 -9.02 33.24 29.75
#